data_AF-A0A0F9CAN4-F1
#
_entry.id   AF-A0A0F9CAN4-F1
#
_cell.length_a   1.000
_cell.length_b   1.000
_cell.length_c   1.000
_cell.angle_alpha   90.00
_cell.angle_beta   90.00
_cell.angle_gamma   90.00
#
_symmetry.space_group_name_H-M   'P 1'
#
loop_
_entity.id
_entity.type
_entity.pdbx_description
1 polymer ?
#
loop_
_entity_poly.entity_id
_entity_poly.type
_entity_poly.pdbx_seq_one_letter_code
_entity_poly.pdbx_strand_id
1 'polypeptide(L)'
;MPIKPIRDLLYILPFEETSDIGKIILSDVHQRRKKATQGIVKYRGPWTTGDIKRGDHVIYPNWAGDTMVIEGEGLLDLIPEEGISAIWEDGEDNYLLTIEQVRLAVQRAGNEVAALHEGTREKIAAIAITDRMIDHLSNRLLEEMFY
;
A
#
# COMPACT_ATOMS: atom_id res chain seq x y z
N MET A 1 -18.79 6.34 16.51
CA MET A 1 -19.60 7.48 16.02
C MET A 1 -18.98 7.95 14.72
N PRO A 2 -19.71 8.18 13.61
CA PRO A 2 -19.08 8.68 12.39
C PRO A 2 -18.67 10.14 12.58
N ILE A 3 -17.36 10.43 12.46
CA ILE A 3 -16.87 11.80 12.43
C ILE A 3 -17.22 12.42 11.10
N LYS A 4 -17.65 13.69 11.13
CA LYS A 4 -17.79 14.49 9.92
C LYS A 4 -16.57 15.41 9.81
N PRO A 5 -15.67 15.18 8.83
CA PRO A 5 -14.55 16.08 8.58
C PRO A 5 -15.06 17.48 8.30
N ILE A 6 -14.33 18.47 8.79
CA ILE A 6 -14.61 19.87 8.56
C ILE A 6 -13.44 20.53 7.86
N ARG A 7 -13.73 21.64 7.18
CA ARG A 7 -12.75 22.49 6.52
C ARG A 7 -11.91 21.76 5.46
N ASP A 8 -10.68 22.20 5.29
CA ASP A 8 -9.63 21.76 4.38
C ASP A 8 -8.64 20.78 5.04
N LEU A 9 -9.03 20.16 6.17
CA LEU A 9 -8.16 19.27 6.94
C LEU A 9 -8.22 17.82 6.47
N LEU A 10 -7.06 17.18 6.39
CA LEU A 10 -6.88 15.74 6.30
C LEU A 10 -6.80 15.14 7.71
N TYR A 11 -7.51 14.04 7.91
CA TYR A 11 -7.50 13.28 9.16
C TYR A 11 -6.68 12.02 8.90
N ILE A 12 -5.47 12.00 9.46
CA ILE A 12 -4.45 10.99 9.17
C ILE A 12 -4.33 10.06 10.35
N LEU A 13 -4.35 8.76 10.10
CA LEU A 13 -3.99 7.76 11.09
C LEU A 13 -2.46 7.60 11.04
N PRO A 14 -1.71 8.09 12.04
CA PRO A 14 -0.26 8.00 12.04
C PRO A 14 0.17 6.53 12.15
N PHE A 15 1.25 6.18 11.46
CA PHE A 15 1.86 4.87 11.64
C PHE A 15 2.57 4.80 12.98
N GLU A 16 2.30 3.75 13.73
CA GLU A 16 3.11 3.41 14.89
C GLU A 16 4.48 2.99 14.39
N GLU A 17 5.52 3.75 14.72
CA GLU A 17 6.91 3.34 14.52
C GLU A 17 7.23 2.18 15.47
N THR A 18 6.80 0.98 15.09
CA THR A 18 7.00 -0.22 15.89
C THR A 18 8.41 -0.76 15.66
N SER A 19 9.28 -0.40 16.62
CA SER A 19 10.54 -1.05 16.97
C SER A 19 11.61 -1.17 15.89
N ASP A 20 12.76 -0.60 16.21
CA ASP A 20 14.03 -0.70 15.49
C ASP A 20 14.33 -2.11 14.96
N ILE A 21 14.86 -2.15 13.75
CA ILE A 21 15.46 -3.34 13.15
C ILE A 21 16.48 -3.91 14.16
N GLY A 22 16.21 -5.11 14.68
CA GLY A 22 17.17 -5.83 15.55
C GLY A 22 16.76 -6.08 17.01
N LYS A 23 15.46 -6.03 17.37
CA LYS A 23 14.95 -6.31 18.74
C LYS A 23 15.44 -5.32 19.81
N ILE A 24 15.97 -4.17 19.41
CA ILE A 24 16.32 -3.11 20.35
C ILE A 24 15.02 -2.38 20.70
N ILE A 25 14.61 -2.47 21.97
CA ILE A 25 13.43 -1.79 22.47
C ILE A 25 13.88 -0.43 23.01
N LEU A 26 13.46 0.65 22.35
CA LEU A 26 13.65 2.02 22.84
C LEU A 26 12.73 2.28 24.04
N SER A 27 13.16 3.17 24.92
CA SER A 27 12.36 3.56 26.07
C SER A 27 11.11 4.35 25.65
N ASP A 28 10.02 4.23 26.42
CA ASP A 28 8.76 4.96 26.20
C ASP A 28 8.97 6.47 26.08
N VAL A 29 9.96 7.03 26.77
CA VAL A 29 10.28 8.47 26.71
C VAL A 29 10.79 8.86 25.32
N HIS A 30 11.54 7.99 24.64
CA HIS A 30 12.02 8.21 23.29
C HIS A 30 10.87 8.11 22.28
N GLN A 31 10.00 7.10 22.42
CA GLN A 31 8.83 6.92 21.56
C GLN A 31 7.82 8.07 21.71
N ARG A 32 7.54 8.52 22.94
CA ARG A 32 6.61 9.65 23.19
C ARG A 32 7.10 11.00 22.66
N ARG A 33 8.41 11.16 22.45
CA ARG A 33 8.98 12.42 21.89
C ARG A 33 8.94 12.45 20.37
N LYS A 34 8.75 11.32 19.71
CA LYS A 34 8.78 11.22 18.27
C LYS A 34 7.34 11.21 17.76
N LYS A 35 6.88 12.35 17.23
CA LYS A 35 5.63 12.37 16.45
C LYS A 35 5.88 11.59 15.17
N ALA A 36 4.93 10.75 14.77
CA ALA A 36 4.99 10.09 13.48
C ALA A 36 5.07 11.15 12.37
N THR A 37 5.81 10.83 11.32
CA THR A 37 5.96 11.67 10.11
C THR A 37 5.30 11.02 8.90
N GLN A 38 4.58 9.93 9.14
CA GLN A 38 3.99 9.08 8.12
C GLN A 38 2.66 8.54 8.63
N GLY A 39 1.70 8.35 7.73
CA GLY A 39 0.40 7.79 8.06
C GLY A 39 -0.48 7.60 6.84
N ILE A 40 -1.72 7.20 7.08
CA ILE A 40 -2.74 6.99 6.05
C ILE A 40 -3.89 7.97 6.20
N VAL A 41 -4.33 8.57 5.09
CA VAL A 41 -5.46 9.52 5.08
C VAL A 41 -6.75 8.75 5.32
N LYS A 42 -7.33 8.90 6.51
CA LYS A 42 -8.57 8.23 6.90
C LYS A 42 -9.81 9.01 6.49
N TYR A 43 -9.76 10.34 6.62
CA TYR A 43 -10.84 11.22 6.17
C TYR A 43 -10.31 12.49 5.51
N ARG A 44 -11.13 13.03 4.61
CA ARG A 44 -10.85 14.27 3.87
C ARG A 44 -11.90 15.32 4.20
N GLY A 45 -11.43 16.52 4.54
CA GLY A 45 -12.27 17.69 4.71
C GLY A 45 -13.04 18.01 3.43
N PRO A 46 -14.27 18.54 3.52
CA PRO A 46 -15.06 18.88 2.34
C PRO A 46 -14.47 20.02 1.51
N TRP A 47 -13.53 20.80 2.04
CA TRP A 47 -12.88 21.92 1.34
C TRP A 47 -11.44 21.61 0.91
N THR A 48 -10.98 20.39 1.12
CA THR A 48 -9.72 19.90 0.57
C THR A 48 -9.87 19.80 -0.96
N THR A 49 -8.94 20.38 -1.72
CA THR A 49 -9.09 20.56 -3.18
C THR A 49 -7.95 19.97 -4.01
N GLY A 50 -6.84 19.61 -3.38
CA GLY A 50 -5.71 18.97 -4.05
C GLY A 50 -5.92 17.48 -4.30
N ASP A 51 -4.84 16.84 -4.71
CA ASP A 51 -4.86 15.49 -5.27
C ASP A 51 -4.91 14.38 -4.21
N ILE A 52 -4.77 14.73 -2.93
CA ILE A 52 -4.71 13.75 -1.84
C ILE A 52 -6.10 13.17 -1.56
N LYS A 53 -6.16 11.83 -1.57
CA LYS A 53 -7.38 11.04 -1.42
C LYS A 53 -7.37 10.26 -0.11
N ARG A 54 -8.56 9.84 0.28
CA ARG A 54 -8.71 8.86 1.37
C ARG A 54 -8.05 7.55 0.96
N GLY A 55 -7.21 7.00 1.84
CA GLY A 55 -6.43 5.79 1.60
C GLY A 55 -4.99 6.07 1.20
N ASP A 56 -4.64 7.30 0.81
CA ASP A 56 -3.27 7.63 0.44
C ASP A 56 -2.34 7.52 1.65
N HIS A 57 -1.19 6.90 1.44
CA HIS A 57 -0.07 6.99 2.37
C HIS A 57 0.62 8.34 2.17
N VAL A 58 0.84 9.06 3.27
CA VAL A 58 1.37 10.42 3.21
C VAL A 58 2.53 10.60 4.16
N ILE A 59 3.48 11.43 3.74
CA ILE A 59 4.63 11.86 4.53
C ILE A 59 4.45 13.33 4.88
N TYR A 60 4.66 13.68 6.14
CA TYR A 60 4.47 15.03 6.66
C TYR A 60 5.51 15.38 7.74
N PRO A 61 5.83 16.66 7.92
CA PRO A 61 6.78 17.09 8.95
C PRO A 61 6.26 16.81 10.36
N ASN A 62 7.17 16.54 11.31
CA ASN A 62 6.81 16.24 12.70
C ASN A 62 6.16 17.41 13.46
N TRP A 63 6.23 18.63 12.91
CA TRP A 63 5.60 19.82 13.45
C TRP A 63 4.27 20.16 12.77
N ALA A 64 3.86 19.39 11.76
CA ALA A 64 2.64 19.66 11.01
C ALA A 64 1.40 19.17 11.78
N GLY A 65 0.40 20.04 11.82
CA GLY A 65 -0.94 19.75 12.31
C GLY A 65 -1.06 19.48 13.81
N ASP A 66 -2.30 19.35 14.24
CA ASP A 66 -2.67 19.01 15.61
C ASP A 66 -3.00 17.51 15.72
N THR A 67 -2.96 16.95 16.93
CA THR A 67 -3.35 15.55 17.17
C THR A 67 -4.65 15.53 17.97
N MET A 68 -5.63 14.77 17.49
CA MET A 68 -6.95 14.60 18.11
C MET A 68 -7.18 13.15 18.49
N VAL A 69 -7.62 12.93 19.73
CA VAL A 69 -8.02 11.60 20.21
C VAL A 69 -9.51 11.42 19.94
N ILE A 70 -9.86 10.35 19.26
CA ILE A 70 -11.24 10.00 18.94
C ILE A 70 -11.56 8.63 19.51
N GLU A 71 -12.66 8.56 20.25
CA GLU A 71 -13.17 7.32 20.80
C GLU A 71 -13.53 6.31 19.69
N GLY A 72 -12.89 5.14 19.74
CA GLY A 72 -13.07 4.05 18.78
C GLY A 72 -12.21 4.13 17.51
N GLU A 73 -11.52 5.26 17.28
CA GLU A 73 -10.66 5.46 16.09
C GLU A 73 -9.18 5.65 16.48
N GLY A 74 -8.90 6.07 17.71
CA GLY A 74 -7.55 6.28 18.23
C GLY A 74 -7.07 7.72 18.06
N LEU A 75 -5.75 7.88 17.98
CA LEU A 75 -5.08 9.17 17.72
C LEU A 75 -5.10 9.43 16.21
N LEU A 76 -5.63 10.57 15.78
CA LEU A 76 -5.53 11.05 14.41
C LEU A 76 -4.78 12.39 14.37
N ASP A 77 -3.93 12.56 13.37
CA ASP A 77 -3.31 13.85 13.05
C ASP A 77 -4.23 14.64 12.10
N LEU A 78 -4.42 15.92 12.40
CA LEU A 78 -5.23 16.86 11.64
C LEU A 78 -4.29 17.80 10.89
N ILE A 79 -4.10 17.56 9.60
CA ILE A 79 -3.09 18.26 8.80
C ILE A 79 -3.77 18.93 7.61
N PRO A 80 -3.58 20.22 7.38
CA PRO A 80 -3.96 20.86 6.13
C PRO A 80 -3.27 20.18 4.94
N GLU A 81 -3.91 20.16 3.78
CA GLU A 81 -3.34 19.50 2.60
C GLU A 81 -1.97 20.07 2.20
N GLU A 82 -1.77 21.38 2.34
CA GLU A 82 -0.50 22.06 2.12
C GLU A 82 0.61 21.67 3.12
N GLY A 83 0.24 21.03 4.22
CA GLY A 83 1.16 20.49 5.22
C GLY A 83 1.74 19.12 4.83
N ILE A 84 1.23 18.49 3.77
CA ILE A 84 1.73 17.21 3.28
C ILE A 84 2.95 17.43 2.39
N SER A 85 4.02 16.68 2.67
CA SER A 85 5.29 16.78 1.93
C SER A 85 5.33 15.86 0.72
N ALA A 86 4.74 14.67 0.82
CA ALA A 86 4.70 13.71 -0.26
C ALA A 86 3.54 12.71 -0.08
N ILE A 87 3.07 12.17 -1.20
CA ILE A 87 2.26 10.95 -1.25
C ILE A 87 3.24 9.79 -1.47
N TRP A 88 3.16 8.76 -0.64
CA TRP A 88 3.86 7.51 -0.86
C TRP A 88 2.99 6.63 -1.74
N GLU A 89 3.36 6.53 -3.01
CA GLU A 89 2.82 5.53 -3.92
C GLU A 89 3.52 4.20 -3.63
N ASP A 90 2.77 3.22 -3.12
CA ASP A 90 3.29 1.86 -3.01
C ASP A 90 3.72 1.43 -4.40
N GLY A 91 5.00 1.08 -4.55
CA GLY A 91 5.64 0.69 -5.82
C GLY A 91 5.10 -0.61 -6.42
N GLU A 92 3.87 -1.01 -6.09
CA GLU A 92 3.01 -1.64 -7.08
C GLU A 92 2.73 -0.60 -8.18
N ASP A 93 3.77 -0.33 -8.97
CA ASP A 93 3.58 -0.28 -10.39
C ASP A 93 2.63 -1.43 -10.70
N ASN A 94 1.37 -1.07 -10.97
CA ASN A 94 0.48 -1.86 -11.75
C ASN A 94 1.22 -2.10 -13.07
N TYR A 95 2.14 -3.06 -13.10
CA TYR A 95 2.46 -3.82 -14.29
C TYR A 95 1.19 -4.61 -14.59
N LEU A 96 0.12 -3.90 -14.95
CA LEU A 96 -0.90 -4.37 -15.86
C LEU A 96 -0.13 -4.63 -17.14
N LEU A 97 0.58 -5.77 -17.18
CA LEU A 97 0.96 -6.38 -18.41
C LEU A 97 -0.35 -6.48 -19.18
N THR A 98 -0.41 -5.81 -20.31
CA THR A 98 -1.53 -5.97 -21.24
C THR A 98 -1.74 -7.46 -21.46
N ILE A 99 -2.99 -7.89 -21.75
CA ILE A 99 -3.31 -9.30 -22.03
C ILE A 99 -2.31 -9.91 -23.03
N GLU A 100 -1.82 -9.12 -23.98
CA GLU A 100 -0.82 -9.50 -24.96
C GLU A 100 0.58 -9.73 -24.38
N GLN A 101 1.04 -8.88 -23.45
CA GLN A 101 2.30 -9.07 -22.74
C GLN A 101 2.24 -10.28 -21.80
N VAL A 102 1.11 -10.52 -21.14
CA VAL A 102 0.86 -11.71 -20.35
C VAL A 102 0.92 -12.96 -21.23
N ARG A 103 0.21 -12.95 -22.36
CA ARG A 103 0.19 -14.07 -23.31
C ARG A 103 1.59 -14.39 -23.84
N LEU A 104 2.39 -13.37 -24.13
CA LEU A 104 3.77 -13.54 -24.59
C LEU A 104 4.68 -14.12 -23.49
N ALA A 105 4.51 -13.68 -22.24
CA ALA A 105 5.25 -14.21 -21.10
C ALA A 105 4.93 -15.69 -20.83
N VAL A 106 3.64 -16.06 -20.86
CA VAL A 106 3.20 -17.46 -20.71
C VAL A 106 3.73 -18.33 -21.85
N GLN A 107 3.71 -17.84 -23.09
CA GLN A 107 4.24 -18.59 -24.23
C GLN A 107 5.76 -18.81 -24.12
N ARG A 108 6.51 -17.80 -23.66
CA ARG A 108 7.97 -17.93 -23.43
C ARG A 108 8.27 -18.91 -22.30
N ALA A 109 7.57 -18.79 -21.17
CA ALA A 109 7.69 -19.71 -20.05
C ALA A 109 7.38 -21.16 -20.48
N GLY A 110 6.32 -21.37 -21.26
CA GLY A 110 5.98 -22.68 -21.80
C GLY A 110 7.07 -23.28 -22.69
N ASN A 111 7.69 -22.47 -23.55
CA ASN A 111 8.81 -22.91 -24.41
C ASN A 111 10.06 -23.25 -23.58
N GLU A 112 10.36 -22.47 -22.55
CA GLU A 112 11.49 -22.71 -21.65
C GLU A 112 11.28 -23.98 -20.83
N VAL A 113 10.07 -24.20 -20.30
CA VAL A 113 9.69 -25.45 -19.62
C VAL A 113 9.75 -26.66 -20.55
N ALA A 114 9.32 -26.51 -21.81
CA ALA A 114 9.40 -27.58 -22.80
C ALA A 114 10.85 -27.97 -23.13
N ALA A 115 11.79 -27.03 -23.08
CA ALA A 115 13.22 -27.26 -23.28
C ALA A 115 13.90 -27.97 -22.10
N LEU A 116 13.28 -27.98 -20.91
CA LEU A 116 13.82 -28.69 -19.74
C LEU A 116 13.65 -30.21 -19.88
N HIS A 117 14.66 -30.95 -19.43
CA HIS A 117 14.64 -32.41 -19.39
C HIS A 117 13.54 -32.93 -18.47
N GLU A 118 12.86 -33.97 -18.94
CA GLU A 118 11.74 -34.60 -18.26
C GLU A 118 12.15 -35.23 -16.93
N GLY A 119 11.32 -35.09 -15.90
CA GLY A 119 11.57 -35.65 -14.56
C GLY A 119 12.58 -34.87 -13.71
N THR A 120 13.10 -33.74 -14.19
CA THR A 120 13.98 -32.87 -13.37
C THR A 120 13.18 -32.06 -12.36
N ARG A 121 13.79 -31.81 -11.20
CA ARG A 121 13.22 -30.93 -10.16
C ARG A 121 12.96 -29.51 -10.68
N GLU A 122 13.81 -29.03 -11.58
CA GLU A 122 13.65 -27.71 -12.21
C GLU A 122 12.39 -27.66 -13.08
N LYS A 123 12.11 -28.69 -13.88
CA LYS A 123 10.89 -28.74 -14.70
C LYS A 123 9.62 -28.79 -13.86
N ILE A 124 9.63 -29.58 -12.78
CA ILE A 124 8.48 -29.67 -11.85
C ILE A 124 8.22 -28.32 -11.17
N ALA A 125 9.27 -27.65 -10.70
CA ALA A 125 9.14 -26.33 -10.09
C ALA A 125 8.64 -25.28 -11.08
N ALA A 126 9.16 -25.30 -12.32
CA ALA A 126 8.76 -24.36 -13.36
C ALA A 126 7.30 -24.56 -13.81
N ILE A 127 6.82 -25.81 -13.91
CA ILE A 127 5.39 -26.11 -14.15
C ILE A 127 4.52 -25.53 -13.02
N ALA A 128 4.88 -25.78 -11.76
CA ALA A 128 4.10 -25.31 -10.61
C ALA A 128 4.04 -23.77 -10.52
N ILE A 129 5.10 -23.07 -10.92
CA ILE A 129 5.11 -21.59 -11.00
C ILE A 129 4.20 -21.12 -12.14
N THR A 130 4.26 -21.78 -13.30
CA THR A 130 3.45 -21.45 -14.47
C THR A 130 1.96 -21.65 -14.19
N ASP A 131 1.58 -22.73 -13.52
CA ASP A 131 0.18 -23.01 -13.16
C ASP A 131 -0.38 -21.93 -12.22
N ARG A 132 0.38 -21.51 -11.21
CA ARG A 132 -0.06 -20.41 -10.31
C ARG A 132 -0.21 -19.08 -11.03
N MET A 133 0.66 -18.80 -12.01
CA MET A 133 0.52 -17.61 -12.83
C MET A 133 -0.78 -17.67 -13.64
N ILE A 134 -1.09 -18.81 -14.25
CA ILE A 134 -2.34 -19.02 -15.00
C ILE A 134 -3.57 -18.84 -14.11
N ASP A 135 -3.56 -19.40 -12.89
CA ASP A 135 -4.66 -19.26 -11.93
C ASP A 135 -4.87 -17.80 -11.52
N HIS A 136 -3.79 -17.09 -11.19
CA HIS A 136 -3.85 -15.68 -10.81
C HIS A 136 -4.41 -14.80 -11.94
N LEU A 137 -3.96 -15.03 -13.17
CA LEU A 137 -4.41 -14.30 -14.35
C LEU A 137 -5.86 -14.62 -14.71
N SER A 138 -6.28 -15.88 -14.57
CA SER A 138 -7.65 -16.31 -14.83
C SER A 138 -8.64 -15.69 -13.84
N ASN A 139 -8.28 -15.67 -12.56
CA ASN A 139 -9.11 -15.03 -11.52
C ASN A 139 -9.25 -13.53 -11.76
N ARG A 140 -8.16 -12.83 -12.11
CA ARG A 140 -8.21 -11.39 -12.40
C ARG A 140 -9.01 -11.05 -13.66
N LEU A 141 -8.94 -11.88 -14.70
CA LEU A 141 -9.72 -11.68 -15.93
C LEU A 141 -11.22 -11.92 -15.69
N LEU A 142 -11.56 -12.85 -14.81
CA LEU A 142 -12.94 -13.02 -14.35
C LEU A 142 -13.40 -11.81 -13.53
N GLU A 143 -12.58 -11.26 -12.65
CA GLU A 143 -12.90 -10.04 -11.90
C GLU A 143 -13.19 -8.85 -12.82
N GLU A 144 -12.42 -8.65 -13.90
CA GLU A 144 -12.66 -7.59 -14.89
C GLU A 144 -13.90 -7.81 -15.78
N MET A 145 -14.35 -9.06 -15.95
CA MET A 145 -15.56 -9.36 -16.74
C MET A 145 -16.86 -9.22 -15.94
N PHE A 146 -16.79 -9.31 -14.61
CA PHE A 146 -17.96 -9.32 -13.72
C PHE A 146 -18.11 -8.07 -12.85
N TYR A 147 -17.19 -7.10 -12.95
CA TYR A 147 -17.26 -5.76 -12.36
C TYR A 147 -17.13 -4.68 -13.44
#